data_AF-A0AA43AA72-F1
#
_entry.id   AF-A0AA43AA72-F1
#
_cell.length_a   1.000
_cell.length_b   1.000
_cell.length_c   1.000
_cell.angle_alpha   90.00
_cell.angle_beta   90.00
_cell.angle_gamma   90.00
#
_symmetry.space_group_name_H-M   'P 1'
#
loop_
_entity.id
_entity.type
_entity.pdbx_description
1 polymer ?
#
loop_
_entity_poly.entity_id
_entity_poly.type
_entity_poly.pdbx_seq_one_letter_code
_entity_poly.pdbx_strand_id
1 'polypeptide(L)'
;GLLIHHYVVDEWGKVVAADIVTPTAINQRVMAAQIMADLANEKDHERLCKVAERIVRAYDPCISCAVHLVSVENSSEKGLSCQKRSK
;
A
#
# COMPACT_ATOMS: atom_id res chain seq x y z
N GLY A 1 -0.08 11.17 -6.56
CA GLY A 1 -1.30 10.45 -6.99
C GLY A 1 -2.48 10.83 -6.11
N LEU A 2 -3.65 10.23 -6.33
CA LEU A 2 -4.85 10.44 -5.51
C LEU A 2 -4.70 9.78 -4.14
N LEU A 3 -5.00 10.53 -3.07
CA LEU A 3 -5.00 10.06 -1.68
C LEU A 3 -6.41 10.21 -1.12
N ILE A 4 -7.00 9.11 -0.66
CA ILE A 4 -8.38 9.08 -0.15
C ILE A 4 -8.35 8.76 1.33
N HIS A 5 -8.92 9.65 2.13
CA HIS A 5 -9.08 9.47 3.58
C HIS A 5 -10.55 9.52 3.93
N HIS A 6 -11.04 8.48 4.60
CA HIS A 6 -12.39 8.39 5.11
C HIS A 6 -12.34 8.18 6.61
N TYR A 7 -12.99 9.06 7.36
CA TYR A 7 -13.04 9.01 8.81
C TYR A 7 -14.49 8.96 9.27
N VAL A 8 -14.75 8.14 10.28
CA VAL A 8 -16.01 8.13 11.03
C VAL A 8 -15.73 8.75 12.39
N VAL A 9 -16.55 9.72 12.78
CA VAL A 9 -16.39 10.49 14.02
C VAL A 9 -17.62 10.29 14.90
N ASP A 10 -17.43 10.13 16.21
CA ASP A 10 -18.51 10.04 17.19
C ASP A 10 -19.06 11.42 17.62
N GLU A 11 -20.08 11.41 18.48
CA GLU A 11 -20.74 12.61 19.02
C GLU A 11 -19.80 13.48 19.88
N TRP A 12 -18.68 12.93 20.35
CA TRP A 12 -17.66 13.64 21.13
C TRP A 12 -16.48 14.11 20.26
N GLY A 13 -16.55 13.94 18.93
CA GLY A 13 -15.51 14.36 18.01
C GLY A 13 -14.32 13.40 17.90
N LYS A 14 -14.41 12.17 18.40
CA LYS A 14 -13.34 11.17 18.30
C LYS A 14 -13.47 10.33 17.04
N VAL A 15 -12.35 10.03 16.39
CA VAL A 15 -12.29 9.13 15.24
C VAL A 15 -12.50 7.69 15.72
N VAL A 16 -13.63 7.09 15.34
CA VAL A 16 -13.98 5.71 15.68
C VAL A 16 -13.63 4.71 14.57
N ALA A 17 -13.47 5.19 13.34
CA ALA A 17 -12.94 4.40 12.23
C ALA A 17 -12.19 5.29 11.24
N ALA A 18 -11.19 4.71 10.59
CA ALA A 18 -10.45 5.33 9.51
C ALA A 18 -10.19 4.31 8.39
N ASP A 19 -10.43 4.72 7.16
CA ASP A 19 -10.07 4.00 5.95
C ASP A 19 -9.24 4.93 5.06
N ILE A 20 -8.04 4.48 4.69
CA ILE A 20 -7.05 5.28 3.97
C ILE A 20 -6.59 4.47 2.76
N VAL A 21 -6.83 5.03 1.58
CA VAL A 21 -6.38 4.45 0.32
C VAL A 21 -5.31 5.34 -0.29
N THR A 22 -4.09 4.81 -0.37
CA THR A 22 -2.92 5.58 -0.79
C THR A 22 -2.71 5.54 -2.30
N PRO A 23 -2.09 6.59 -2.88
CA PRO A 23 -1.86 6.67 -4.31
C PRO A 23 -1.05 5.51 -4.87
N THR A 24 -0.08 5.01 -4.09
CA THR A 24 0.75 3.87 -4.47
C THR A 24 -0.07 2.58 -4.53
N ALA A 25 -0.98 2.35 -3.58
CA ALA A 25 -1.88 1.20 -3.59
C ALA A 25 -2.81 1.21 -4.82
N ILE A 26 -3.32 2.38 -5.20
CA ILE A 26 -4.14 2.55 -6.41
C ILE A 26 -3.32 2.23 -7.67
N ASN A 27 -2.09 2.73 -7.76
CA ASN A 27 -1.24 2.58 -8.94
C ASN A 27 -0.58 1.20 -9.06
N GLN A 28 -0.58 0.39 -8.00
CA GLN A 28 0.11 -0.89 -7.95
C GLN A 28 -0.32 -1.85 -9.07
N ARG A 29 -1.62 -1.90 -9.38
CA ARG A 29 -2.15 -2.78 -10.44
C ARG A 29 -1.63 -2.40 -11.83
N VAL A 30 -1.63 -1.10 -12.14
CA VAL A 30 -1.18 -0.59 -13.43
C VAL A 30 0.33 -0.78 -13.57
N MET A 31 1.08 -0.47 -12.52
CA MET A 31 2.53 -0.67 -12.49
C MET A 31 2.91 -2.15 -12.73
N ALA A 32 2.25 -3.09 -12.04
CA ALA A 32 2.51 -4.52 -12.24
C ALA A 32 2.16 -4.99 -13.66
N ALA A 33 1.04 -4.53 -14.22
CA ALA A 33 0.64 -4.86 -15.58
C ALA A 33 1.65 -4.34 -16.62
N GLN A 34 2.17 -3.12 -16.41
CA GLN A 34 3.19 -2.55 -17.29
C GLN A 34 4.50 -3.32 -17.23
N ILE A 35 4.98 -3.68 -16.04
CA ILE A 35 6.19 -4.51 -15.89
C ILE A 35 6.02 -5.83 -16.64
N MET A 36 4.86 -6.48 -16.50
CA MET A 36 4.57 -7.73 -17.21
C MET A 36 4.54 -7.54 -18.73
N ALA A 37 3.95 -6.44 -19.23
CA ALA A 37 3.88 -6.16 -20.66
C ALA A 37 5.26 -5.83 -21.27
N ASP A 38 6.02 -4.95 -20.61
CA ASP A 38 7.30 -4.45 -21.12
C ASP A 38 8.42 -5.51 -21.03
N LEU A 39 8.32 -6.48 -20.12
CA LEU A 39 9.36 -7.48 -19.85
C LEU A 39 8.96 -8.93 -20.17
N ALA A 40 7.78 -9.17 -20.75
CA ALA A 40 7.26 -10.53 -20.99
C ALA A 40 8.24 -11.49 -21.69
N ASN A 41 9.07 -10.97 -22.59
CA ASN A 41 10.02 -11.75 -23.40
C ASN A 41 11.49 -11.44 -23.08
N GLU A 42 11.77 -10.61 -22.08
CA GLU A 42 13.14 -10.25 -21.71
C GLU A 42 13.81 -11.43 -20.98
N LYS A 43 14.98 -11.85 -21.48
CA LYS A 43 15.73 -13.01 -20.95
C LYS A 43 17.04 -12.59 -20.30
N ASP A 44 17.50 -11.37 -20.57
CA ASP A 44 18.66 -10.80 -19.91
C ASP A 44 18.25 -10.25 -18.53
N HIS A 45 18.72 -10.91 -17.47
CA HIS A 45 18.44 -10.51 -16.09
C HIS A 45 18.92 -9.11 -15.75
N GLU A 46 20.06 -8.66 -16.27
CA GLU A 46 20.59 -7.34 -15.94
C GLU A 46 19.69 -6.24 -16.53
N ARG A 47 19.26 -6.46 -17.77
CA ARG A 47 18.33 -5.57 -18.47
C ARG A 47 16.95 -5.58 -17.84
N LEU A 48 16.46 -6.75 -17.42
CA LEU A 48 15.19 -6.92 -16.71
C LEU A 48 15.18 -6.07 -15.43
N CYS A 49 16.20 -6.20 -14.58
CA CYS A 49 16.30 -5.40 -13.34
C CYS A 49 16.33 -3.89 -13.65
N LYS A 50 17.17 -3.44 -14.59
CA LYS A 50 17.29 -2.01 -14.94
C LYS A 50 15.98 -1.41 -15.43
N VAL A 51 15.24 -2.14 -16.27
CA VAL A 51 13.97 -1.66 -16.82
C VAL A 51 12.87 -1.73 -15.76
N ALA A 52 12.80 -2.79 -14.97
CA ALA A 52 11.85 -2.90 -13.86
C ALA A 52 12.05 -1.76 -12.84
N GLU A 53 13.29 -1.49 -12.43
CA GLU A 53 13.61 -0.37 -11.53
C GLU A 53 13.20 0.98 -12.11
N ARG A 54 13.40 1.18 -13.42
CA ARG A 54 12.98 2.40 -14.10
C ARG A 54 11.46 2.56 -14.08
N ILE A 55 10.71 1.50 -14.40
CA ILE A 55 9.25 1.52 -14.38
C ILE A 55 8.76 1.81 -12.97
N VAL A 56 9.28 1.08 -11.97
CA VAL A 56 8.92 1.26 -10.56
C VAL A 56 9.19 2.71 -10.13
N ARG A 57 10.37 3.28 -10.40
CA ARG A 57 10.71 4.68 -10.06
C ARG A 57 9.83 5.70 -10.78
N ALA A 58 9.35 5.41 -11.99
CA ALA A 58 8.47 6.31 -12.73
C ALA A 58 7.09 6.50 -12.05
N TYR A 59 6.65 5.50 -11.27
CA TYR A 59 5.41 5.59 -10.48
C TYR A 59 5.62 6.17 -9.07
N ASP A 60 6.86 6.49 -8.70
CA ASP A 60 7.25 7.02 -7.38
C ASP A 60 6.57 6.29 -6.19
N PRO A 61 6.84 4.99 -5.99
CA PRO A 61 6.19 4.23 -4.94
C PRO A 61 6.75 4.63 -3.58
N CYS A 62 6.00 5.42 -2.84
CA CYS A 62 6.25 5.61 -1.41
C CYS A 62 5.90 4.32 -0.65
N ILE A 63 6.88 3.44 -0.40
CA ILE A 63 6.66 2.15 0.30
C ILE A 63 6.13 2.35 1.72
N SER A 64 6.59 3.38 2.43
CA SER A 64 6.06 3.76 3.75
C SER A 64 4.60 4.21 3.71
N CYS A 65 4.16 4.76 2.58
CA CYS A 65 2.78 5.18 2.36
C CYS A 65 1.91 4.02 1.84
N ALA A 66 2.49 3.00 1.20
CA ALA A 66 1.75 1.94 0.53
C ALA A 66 1.17 0.90 1.51
N VAL A 67 1.79 0.73 2.68
CA VAL A 67 1.40 -0.27 3.67
C VAL A 67 1.28 0.34 5.05
N HIS A 68 0.10 0.18 5.66
CA HIS A 68 -0.08 0.44 7.09
C HIS A 68 0.33 -0.82 7.85
N LEU A 69 1.54 -0.83 8.41
CA LEU A 69 2.03 -1.93 9.24
C LEU A 69 1.80 -1.60 10.71
N VAL A 70 1.06 -2.48 11.40
CA VAL A 70 0.90 -2.44 12.87
C VAL A 70 1.55 -3.68 13.45
N SER A 71 2.54 -3.46 14.32
CA SER A 71 3.16 -4.51 15.13
C SER A 71 2.31 -4.79 16.37
N VAL A 72 2.05 -6.06 16.64
CA VAL A 72 1.30 -6.52 17.82
C VAL A 72 2.30 -6.85 18.92
N GLU A 73 2.24 -6.13 20.03
CA GLU A 73 2.95 -6.52 21.26
C GLU A 73 2.07 -7.47 22.07
N ASN A 74 2.64 -8.60 22.48
CA ASN A 74 1.97 -9.61 23.28
C ASN A 74 1.59 -9.07 24.66
N SER A 75 0.28 -8.88 24.84
CA SER A 75 -0.51 -8.94 26.07
C SER A 75 0.21 -9.12 27.42
N SER A 76 0.28 -8.02 28.16
CA SER A 76 -0.20 -8.00 29.53
C SER A 76 -1.16 -6.82 29.73
N GLU A 77 -2.45 -7.16 29.80
CA GLU A 77 -3.59 -6.38 30.28
C GLU A 77 -4.16 -5.21 29.45
N LYS A 78 -5.39 -5.48 28.98
CA LYS A 78 -6.52 -4.56 28.69
C LYS A 78 -6.51 -3.80 27.36
N GLY A 79 -7.16 -4.45 26.39
CA GLY A 79 -8.29 -3.83 25.67
C GLY A 79 -7.96 -2.92 24.50
N LEU A 80 -7.58 -3.47 23.35
CA LEU A 80 -7.80 -2.80 22.07
C LEU A 80 -8.25 -3.81 21.01
N SER A 81 -9.56 -3.84 20.78
CA SER A 81 -10.16 -4.54 19.64
C SER A 81 -9.96 -3.72 18.37
N CYS A 82 -8.79 -3.81 17.76
CA CYS A 82 -8.62 -3.41 16.36
C CYS A 82 -8.84 -4.66 15.50
N GLN A 83 -10.12 -4.95 15.20
CA GLN A 83 -10.50 -6.07 14.35
C GLN A 83 -9.94 -5.84 12.94
N LYS A 84 -8.97 -6.68 12.57
CA LYS A 84 -8.55 -6.90 11.19
C LYS A 84 -9.76 -7.36 10.38
N ARG A 85 -10.24 -6.55 9.43
CA ARG A 85 -11.03 -7.07 8.30
C ARG A 85 -10.07 -7.41 7.17
N SER A 86 -9.72 -8.70 7.09
CA SER A 86 -9.24 -9.32 5.87
C SER A 86 -10.38 -10.19 5.34
N LYS A 87 -10.83 -9.85 4.13
CA LYS A 87 -11.97 -10.37 3.35
C LYS A 87 -13.33 -9.75 3.63
#